data_AF-A0A496MVJ7-F1
#
_entry.id   AF-A0A496MVJ7-F1
#
_cell.length_a   1.000
_cell.length_b   1.000
_cell.length_c   1.000
_cell.angle_alpha   90.00
_cell.angle_beta   90.00
_cell.angle_gamma   90.00
#
_symmetry.space_group_name_H-M   'P 1'
#
loop_
_entity.id
_entity.type
_entity.pdbx_description
1 polymer ?
#
loop_
_entity_poly.entity_id
_entity_poly.type
_entity_poly.pdbx_seq_one_letter_code
_entity_poly.pdbx_strand_id
1 'polypeptide(L)'
;MDFQTLEPDLYCLMNKHYTPGRPGPIKYLVVHHNAGVNLSTADCYRIWQDREASAHYQVEVDGTIGQLVNDWDTAWHAGDSAANSYSIGIEHANTGGAAEGWPISQETINAGAHLVAALCHAYDLGKPAWFNNVFPHSHFYSTSCPHQLAGAYRDQYMSAAEDFYFSMQAGTTPQAGKMTNFTEADRQLLRENNEMLRVIRDQLTGPGSGFPGWPQTGGRTLVDTVAALGAAQGIDGCRDTRKTK
;
A
#
# COMPACT_ATOMS: atom_id res chain seq x y z
N MET A 1 -4.89 -10.35 -4.82
CA MET A 1 -5.09 -11.38 -3.78
C MET A 1 -6.24 -12.27 -4.20
N ASP A 2 -6.21 -13.55 -3.81
CA ASP A 2 -7.41 -14.38 -3.79
C ASP A 2 -8.11 -14.23 -2.44
N PHE A 3 -9.22 -13.51 -2.43
CA PHE A 3 -9.96 -13.19 -1.21
C PHE A 3 -10.74 -14.38 -0.61
N GLN A 4 -10.89 -15.50 -1.35
CA GLN A 4 -11.54 -16.71 -0.82
C GLN A 4 -10.55 -17.56 -0.03
N THR A 5 -9.31 -17.65 -0.50
CA THR A 5 -8.25 -18.47 0.11
C THR A 5 -7.29 -17.65 0.97
N LEU A 6 -7.43 -16.32 0.97
CA LEU A 6 -6.53 -15.34 1.56
C LEU A 6 -5.09 -15.37 1.02
N GLU A 7 -4.90 -15.86 -0.21
CA GLU A 7 -3.60 -15.86 -0.87
C GLU A 7 -3.23 -14.44 -1.35
N PRO A 8 -2.20 -13.79 -0.79
CA PRO A 8 -1.78 -12.44 -1.19
C PRO A 8 -1.24 -12.42 -2.62
N ASP A 9 -1.12 -11.24 -3.23
CA ASP A 9 -0.47 -11.09 -4.54
C ASP A 9 1.04 -11.37 -4.49
N LEU A 10 1.64 -11.18 -3.32
CA LEU A 10 3.01 -11.55 -3.03
C LEU A 10 3.26 -11.79 -1.55
N TYR A 11 4.29 -12.60 -1.29
CA TYR A 11 4.86 -12.77 0.03
C TYR A 11 6.17 -11.99 0.14
N CYS A 12 6.33 -11.27 1.24
CA CYS A 12 7.59 -10.66 1.66
C CYS A 12 7.74 -10.88 3.17
N LEU A 13 7.77 -12.16 3.57
CA LEU A 13 7.68 -12.55 4.97
C LEU A 13 8.88 -12.06 5.79
N MET A 14 8.58 -11.40 6.90
CA MET A 14 9.53 -10.90 7.88
C MET A 14 10.30 -12.05 8.52
N ASN A 15 11.58 -11.83 8.78
CA ASN A 15 12.47 -12.75 9.49
C ASN A 15 12.77 -12.30 10.93
N LYS A 16 12.30 -11.10 11.32
CA LYS A 16 12.43 -10.52 12.66
C LYS A 16 11.33 -9.49 12.90
N HIS A 17 11.26 -8.98 14.14
CA HIS A 17 10.28 -7.99 14.58
C HIS A 17 8.83 -8.45 14.48
N TYR A 18 8.61 -9.72 14.82
CA TYR A 18 7.32 -10.33 15.09
C TYR A 18 7.53 -11.41 16.16
N THR A 19 6.46 -11.88 16.78
CA THR A 19 6.50 -13.03 17.71
C THR A 19 5.90 -14.24 17.01
N PRO A 20 6.62 -15.38 16.91
CA PRO A 20 6.04 -16.61 16.37
C PRO A 20 4.83 -17.09 17.18
N GLY A 21 3.77 -17.45 16.49
CA GLY A 21 2.49 -17.82 17.09
C GLY A 21 1.67 -16.62 17.61
N ARG A 22 0.46 -16.92 18.07
CA ARG A 22 -0.41 -16.02 18.82
C ARG A 22 -1.09 -16.79 19.97
N PRO A 23 -1.42 -16.13 21.10
CA PRO A 23 -1.93 -16.83 22.29
C PRO A 23 -3.40 -17.28 22.17
N GLY A 24 -4.10 -16.92 21.10
CA GLY A 24 -5.49 -17.29 20.87
C GLY A 24 -5.98 -16.89 19.48
N PRO A 25 -7.29 -17.01 19.20
CA PRO A 25 -7.85 -16.68 17.89
C PRO A 25 -7.74 -15.18 17.60
N ILE A 26 -7.71 -14.83 16.31
CA ILE A 26 -7.90 -13.46 15.85
C ILE A 26 -9.31 -13.01 16.29
N LYS A 27 -9.41 -11.80 16.83
CA LYS A 27 -10.67 -11.22 17.33
C LYS A 27 -11.09 -9.97 16.57
N TYR A 28 -10.15 -9.26 15.98
CA TYR A 28 -10.40 -8.01 15.26
C TYR A 28 -9.24 -7.64 14.33
N LEU A 29 -9.47 -6.64 13.49
CA LEU A 29 -8.52 -6.10 12.54
C LEU A 29 -8.13 -4.69 12.99
N VAL A 30 -6.87 -4.31 12.75
CA VAL A 30 -6.38 -2.95 12.98
C VAL A 30 -5.90 -2.36 11.66
N VAL A 31 -6.54 -1.28 11.25
CA VAL A 31 -6.18 -0.58 10.01
C VAL A 31 -5.21 0.56 10.29
N HIS A 32 -4.21 0.66 9.42
CA HIS A 32 -3.12 1.61 9.49
C HIS A 32 -2.96 2.36 8.17
N HIS A 33 -2.29 3.52 8.25
CA HIS A 33 -1.56 4.06 7.10
C HIS A 33 -0.06 3.96 7.43
N ASN A 34 0.78 3.73 6.43
CA ASN A 34 2.20 3.46 6.68
C ASN A 34 3.06 4.73 6.89
N ALA A 35 2.43 5.91 6.97
CA ALA A 35 3.09 7.21 7.10
C ALA A 35 4.22 7.48 6.09
N GLY A 36 4.17 6.80 4.93
CA GLY A 36 5.06 7.02 3.79
C GLY A 36 4.25 7.27 2.51
N VAL A 37 4.97 7.57 1.43
CA VAL A 37 4.39 7.87 0.11
C VAL A 37 4.75 6.74 -0.85
N ASN A 38 3.75 6.11 -1.45
CA ASN A 38 3.90 5.00 -2.40
C ASN A 38 4.76 3.84 -1.88
N LEU A 39 4.70 3.55 -0.58
CA LEU A 39 5.44 2.42 -0.01
C LEU A 39 4.86 1.10 -0.54
N SER A 40 5.73 0.30 -1.15
CA SER A 40 5.43 -1.09 -1.52
C SER A 40 5.60 -2.03 -0.33
N THR A 41 5.15 -3.27 -0.50
CA THR A 41 5.39 -4.37 0.46
C THR A 41 6.90 -4.54 0.73
N ALA A 42 7.74 -4.47 -0.31
CA ALA A 42 9.19 -4.59 -0.17
C ALA A 42 9.81 -3.39 0.58
N ASP A 43 9.23 -2.19 0.45
CA ASP A 43 9.68 -1.03 1.20
C ASP A 43 9.33 -1.15 2.68
N CYS A 44 8.11 -1.59 3.01
CA CYS A 44 7.70 -1.87 4.38
C CYS A 44 8.60 -2.95 5.01
N TYR A 45 8.87 -4.04 4.30
CA TYR A 45 9.81 -5.08 4.74
C TYR A 45 11.17 -4.50 5.10
N ARG A 46 11.74 -3.67 4.20
CA ARG A 46 13.06 -3.06 4.38
C ARG A 46 13.09 -2.11 5.56
N ILE A 47 12.08 -1.25 5.72
CA ILE A 47 11.98 -0.31 6.85
C ILE A 47 11.93 -1.07 8.18
N TRP A 48 11.14 -2.14 8.24
CA TRP A 48 10.99 -2.95 9.43
C TRP A 48 12.17 -3.89 9.69
N GLN A 49 13.21 -3.89 8.86
CA GLN A 49 14.48 -4.49 9.25
C GLN A 49 15.17 -3.67 10.35
N ASP A 50 15.02 -2.35 10.37
CA ASP A 50 15.74 -1.49 11.33
C ASP A 50 14.81 -0.85 12.37
N ARG A 51 13.50 -1.08 12.24
CA ARG A 51 12.47 -0.63 13.17
C ARG A 51 11.78 -1.83 13.80
N GLU A 52 11.68 -1.86 15.12
CA GLU A 52 10.96 -2.88 15.90
C GLU A 52 9.44 -2.75 15.74
N ALA A 53 8.94 -2.94 14.52
CA ALA A 53 7.54 -2.93 14.16
C ALA A 53 7.31 -3.87 12.97
N SER A 54 6.07 -4.31 12.78
CA SER A 54 5.63 -5.07 11.59
C SER A 54 4.11 -5.06 11.50
N ALA A 55 3.57 -5.38 10.33
CA ALA A 55 2.15 -5.67 10.13
C ALA A 55 1.99 -6.97 9.33
N HIS A 56 0.79 -7.53 9.29
CA HIS A 56 0.55 -8.78 8.56
C HIS A 56 0.42 -8.51 7.06
N TYR A 57 -0.29 -7.43 6.69
CA TYR A 57 -0.54 -7.08 5.30
C TYR A 57 -0.15 -5.63 4.98
N GLN A 58 0.25 -5.41 3.73
CA GLN A 58 0.42 -4.11 3.10
C GLN A 58 -0.47 -4.03 1.85
N VAL A 59 -1.26 -2.96 1.75
CA VAL A 59 -2.04 -2.60 0.57
C VAL A 59 -1.34 -1.46 -0.15
N GLU A 60 -0.81 -1.74 -1.33
CA GLU A 60 -0.05 -0.77 -2.14
C GLU A 60 -0.98 0.20 -2.88
N VAL A 61 -0.40 1.27 -3.44
CA VAL A 61 -1.17 2.36 -4.08
C VAL A 61 -1.96 1.93 -5.31
N ASP A 62 -1.61 0.81 -5.93
CA ASP A 62 -2.32 0.22 -7.06
C ASP A 62 -3.31 -0.89 -6.65
N GLY A 63 -3.46 -1.13 -5.35
CA GLY A 63 -4.33 -2.17 -4.79
C GLY A 63 -3.67 -3.55 -4.67
N THR A 64 -2.39 -3.69 -5.01
CA THR A 64 -1.63 -4.93 -4.74
C THR A 64 -1.60 -5.19 -3.23
N ILE A 65 -1.85 -6.44 -2.81
CA ILE A 65 -1.81 -6.84 -1.41
C ILE A 65 -0.65 -7.80 -1.18
N GLY A 66 0.32 -7.38 -0.36
CA GLY A 66 1.41 -8.23 0.08
C GLY A 66 1.27 -8.68 1.54
N GLN A 67 1.76 -9.88 1.86
CA GLN A 67 1.83 -10.38 3.24
C GLN A 67 3.27 -10.33 3.77
N LEU A 68 3.44 -9.79 4.98
CA LEU A 68 4.72 -9.60 5.67
C LEU A 68 4.82 -10.44 6.95
N VAL A 69 3.73 -10.72 7.64
CA VAL A 69 3.71 -11.63 8.79
C VAL A 69 2.55 -12.59 8.59
N ASN A 70 2.78 -13.88 8.84
CA ASN A 70 1.72 -14.87 8.72
C ASN A 70 0.61 -14.59 9.73
N ASP A 71 -0.63 -14.91 9.36
CA ASP A 71 -1.78 -14.68 10.24
C ASP A 71 -1.73 -15.50 11.53
N TRP A 72 -1.02 -16.63 11.57
CA TRP A 72 -0.83 -17.40 12.81
C TRP A 72 0.28 -16.83 13.72
N ASP A 73 1.08 -15.89 13.25
CA ASP A 73 2.11 -15.19 14.02
C ASP A 73 1.58 -13.84 14.52
N THR A 74 2.29 -13.23 15.47
CA THR A 74 1.92 -11.93 16.07
C THR A 74 2.82 -10.82 15.53
N ALA A 75 2.29 -10.00 14.61
CA ALA A 75 2.97 -8.78 14.16
C ALA A 75 2.98 -7.67 15.23
N TRP A 76 3.96 -6.78 15.18
CA TRP A 76 4.16 -5.70 16.15
C TRP A 76 3.67 -4.35 15.60
N HIS A 77 2.36 -4.19 15.38
CA HIS A 77 1.80 -3.02 14.68
C HIS A 77 1.13 -1.99 15.59
N ALA A 78 0.47 -2.42 16.66
CA ALA A 78 -0.47 -1.58 17.40
C ALA A 78 0.20 -0.73 18.50
N GLY A 79 1.46 -0.99 18.85
CA GLY A 79 2.07 -0.39 20.06
C GLY A 79 1.43 -0.87 21.37
N ASP A 80 0.54 -1.85 21.30
CA ASP A 80 -0.13 -2.51 22.43
C ASP A 80 -0.02 -4.03 22.24
N SER A 81 0.59 -4.70 23.22
CA SER A 81 0.89 -6.14 23.13
C SER A 81 -0.36 -7.02 23.13
N ALA A 82 -1.43 -6.60 23.81
CA ALA A 82 -2.68 -7.33 23.83
C ALA A 82 -3.39 -7.17 22.48
N ALA A 83 -3.41 -5.95 21.93
CA ALA A 83 -3.94 -5.70 20.60
C ALA A 83 -3.23 -6.53 19.53
N ASN A 84 -1.89 -6.50 19.50
CA ASN A 84 -1.09 -7.31 18.58
C ASN A 84 -1.46 -8.80 18.64
N SER A 85 -1.59 -9.34 19.86
CA SER A 85 -1.83 -10.77 20.09
C SER A 85 -3.16 -11.29 19.54
N TYR A 86 -4.17 -10.43 19.44
CA TYR A 86 -5.53 -10.82 19.04
C TYR A 86 -5.99 -10.14 17.74
N SER A 87 -5.08 -9.53 16.99
CA SER A 87 -5.47 -8.84 15.76
C SER A 87 -4.57 -9.12 14.56
N ILE A 88 -5.09 -8.69 13.41
CA ILE A 88 -4.38 -8.57 12.15
C ILE A 88 -4.20 -7.08 11.84
N GLY A 89 -2.96 -6.60 11.86
CA GLY A 89 -2.58 -5.28 11.36
C GLY A 89 -2.49 -5.22 9.83
N ILE A 90 -3.14 -4.22 9.22
CA ILE A 90 -3.18 -3.96 7.78
C ILE A 90 -2.72 -2.53 7.49
N GLU A 91 -1.61 -2.38 6.77
CA GLU A 91 -1.07 -1.09 6.34
C GLU A 91 -1.62 -0.66 4.98
N HIS A 92 -1.98 0.61 4.84
CA HIS A 92 -2.45 1.20 3.59
C HIS A 92 -1.48 2.27 3.10
N ALA A 93 -1.06 2.17 1.83
CA ALA A 93 -0.16 3.15 1.24
C ALA A 93 -0.86 4.49 0.95
N ASN A 94 -0.15 5.58 1.22
CA ASN A 94 -0.60 6.92 0.83
C ASN A 94 -0.03 7.28 -0.55
N THR A 95 -0.77 8.09 -1.31
CA THR A 95 -0.30 8.67 -2.58
C THR A 95 0.45 9.99 -2.39
N GLY A 96 0.32 10.62 -1.23
CA GLY A 96 0.94 11.90 -0.89
C GLY A 96 1.31 12.00 0.59
N GLY A 97 2.17 12.96 0.92
CA GLY A 97 2.76 13.11 2.26
C GLY A 97 1.94 13.98 3.22
N ALA A 98 2.54 14.33 4.35
CA ALA A 98 1.91 15.18 5.37
C ALA A 98 1.42 16.54 4.85
N ALA A 99 2.19 17.18 3.95
CA ALA A 99 1.83 18.47 3.36
C ALA A 99 0.55 18.40 2.49
N GLU A 100 0.24 17.20 1.97
CA GLU A 100 -0.92 16.91 1.14
C GLU A 100 -2.07 16.30 1.96
N GLY A 101 -1.85 16.09 3.26
CA GLY A 101 -2.83 15.53 4.18
C GLY A 101 -2.98 14.02 4.12
N TRP A 102 -1.97 13.29 3.63
CA TRP A 102 -1.96 11.82 3.51
C TRP A 102 -3.13 11.25 2.67
N PRO A 103 -3.28 11.67 1.41
CA PRO A 103 -4.30 11.11 0.53
C PRO A 103 -4.04 9.62 0.25
N ILE A 104 -5.11 8.87 0.01
CA ILE A 104 -5.08 7.43 -0.29
C ILE A 104 -5.75 7.23 -1.65
N SER A 105 -5.21 6.32 -2.48
CA SER A 105 -5.81 6.01 -3.79
C SER A 105 -7.12 5.22 -3.64
N GLN A 106 -7.97 5.28 -4.66
CA GLN A 106 -9.21 4.52 -4.68
C GLN A 106 -8.96 3.01 -4.70
N GLU A 107 -7.89 2.59 -5.38
CA GLU A 107 -7.42 1.21 -5.47
C GLU A 107 -7.01 0.70 -4.08
N THR A 108 -6.27 1.50 -3.31
CA THR A 108 -5.89 1.15 -1.93
C THR A 108 -7.12 1.03 -1.02
N ILE A 109 -8.08 1.96 -1.14
CA ILE A 109 -9.34 1.91 -0.37
C ILE A 109 -10.12 0.65 -0.70
N ASN A 110 -10.33 0.35 -1.98
CA ASN A 110 -11.12 -0.79 -2.43
C ASN A 110 -10.46 -2.13 -2.07
N ALA A 111 -9.16 -2.27 -2.34
CA ALA A 111 -8.42 -3.50 -2.03
C ALA A 111 -8.33 -3.74 -0.52
N GLY A 112 -8.07 -2.69 0.27
CA GLY A 112 -8.06 -2.78 1.72
C GLY A 112 -9.42 -3.14 2.31
N ALA A 113 -10.50 -2.54 1.82
CA ALA A 113 -11.85 -2.87 2.24
C ALA A 113 -12.23 -4.33 1.91
N HIS A 114 -11.82 -4.81 0.73
CA HIS A 114 -12.04 -6.21 0.32
C HIS A 114 -11.23 -7.17 1.19
N LEU A 115 -9.98 -6.83 1.52
CA LEU A 115 -9.15 -7.61 2.45
C LEU A 115 -9.80 -7.68 3.84
N VAL A 116 -10.29 -6.56 4.38
CA VAL A 116 -11.00 -6.52 5.65
C VAL A 116 -12.23 -7.44 5.63
N ALA A 117 -13.02 -7.38 4.55
CA ALA A 117 -14.17 -8.26 4.38
C ALA A 117 -13.78 -9.75 4.35
N ALA A 118 -12.72 -10.08 3.60
CA ALA A 118 -12.21 -11.44 3.46
C ALA A 118 -11.72 -12.00 4.80
N LEU A 119 -10.95 -11.21 5.56
CA LEU A 119 -10.45 -11.59 6.87
C LEU A 119 -11.59 -11.75 7.88
N CYS A 120 -12.58 -10.83 7.86
CA CYS A 120 -13.77 -10.95 8.68
C CYS A 120 -14.56 -12.24 8.40
N HIS A 121 -14.67 -12.63 7.13
CA HIS A 121 -15.34 -13.86 6.72
C HIS A 121 -14.53 -15.11 7.09
N ALA A 122 -13.25 -15.15 6.75
CA ALA A 122 -12.38 -16.32 6.96
C ALA A 122 -12.15 -16.65 8.44
N TYR A 123 -12.13 -15.63 9.31
CA TYR A 123 -11.91 -15.80 10.75
C TYR A 123 -13.19 -15.68 11.58
N ASP A 124 -14.37 -15.73 10.96
CA ASP A 124 -15.67 -15.67 11.65
C ASP A 124 -15.83 -14.45 12.59
N LEU A 125 -15.26 -13.30 12.21
CA LEU A 125 -15.31 -12.06 13.01
C LEU A 125 -16.65 -11.33 12.90
N GLY A 126 -17.53 -11.80 12.00
CA GLY A 126 -18.78 -11.15 11.65
C GLY A 126 -18.60 -9.98 10.69
N LYS A 127 -19.71 -9.31 10.36
CA LYS A 127 -19.74 -8.17 9.43
C LYS A 127 -18.74 -7.07 9.87
N PRO A 128 -17.93 -6.51 8.96
CA PRO A 128 -17.05 -5.38 9.27
C PRO A 128 -17.82 -4.24 9.93
N ALA A 129 -17.35 -3.80 11.09
CA ALA A 129 -17.97 -2.75 11.88
C ALA A 129 -16.89 -1.99 12.64
N TRP A 130 -16.83 -0.67 12.38
CA TRP A 130 -15.87 0.23 12.99
C TRP A 130 -16.05 0.29 14.51
N PHE A 131 -14.95 0.22 15.26
CA PHE A 131 -14.92 0.09 16.73
C PHE A 131 -15.60 -1.16 17.30
N ASN A 132 -15.82 -2.21 16.50
CA ASN A 132 -16.31 -3.51 16.97
C ASN A 132 -15.35 -4.65 16.61
N ASN A 133 -15.09 -4.83 15.32
CA ASN A 133 -14.13 -5.82 14.81
C ASN A 133 -13.13 -5.23 13.80
N VAL A 134 -13.29 -3.95 13.44
CA VAL A 134 -12.32 -3.15 12.69
C VAL A 134 -11.99 -1.90 13.51
N PHE A 135 -10.73 -1.70 13.86
CA PHE A 135 -10.29 -0.60 14.72
C PHE A 135 -9.22 0.24 14.02
N PRO A 136 -9.23 1.57 14.20
CA PRO A 136 -8.08 2.39 13.84
C PRO A 136 -6.94 2.15 14.83
N HIS A 137 -5.68 2.30 14.38
CA HIS A 137 -4.53 2.25 15.27
C HIS A 137 -4.63 3.22 16.46
N SER A 138 -5.16 4.42 16.24
CA SER A 138 -5.40 5.44 17.28
C SER A 138 -6.32 4.98 18.42
N HIS A 139 -7.03 3.87 18.29
CA HIS A 139 -7.79 3.26 19.38
C HIS A 139 -6.88 2.66 20.45
N PHE A 140 -5.72 2.11 20.07
CA PHE A 140 -4.82 1.37 20.96
C PHE A 140 -3.57 2.17 21.36
N TYR A 141 -3.20 3.18 20.58
CA TYR A 141 -1.99 3.96 20.81
C TYR A 141 -2.24 5.45 20.55
N SER A 142 -1.50 6.32 21.24
CA SER A 142 -1.58 7.76 21.01
C SER A 142 -0.87 8.12 19.70
N THR A 143 -1.61 8.07 18.59
CA THR A 143 -1.11 8.31 17.23
C THR A 143 -2.20 8.94 16.37
N SER A 144 -1.80 9.62 15.29
CA SER A 144 -2.71 10.10 14.24
C SER A 144 -3.07 9.02 13.22
N CYS A 145 -2.40 7.85 13.24
CA CYS A 145 -2.72 6.71 12.38
C CYS A 145 -4.16 6.20 12.65
N PRO A 146 -4.97 5.89 11.62
CA PRO A 146 -4.64 5.78 10.19
C PRO A 146 -4.97 7.04 9.35
N HIS A 147 -4.95 8.22 9.97
CA HIS A 147 -5.15 9.51 9.32
C HIS A 147 -6.45 9.57 8.50
N GLN A 148 -6.38 9.72 7.17
CA GLN A 148 -7.56 9.86 6.32
C GLN A 148 -8.45 8.61 6.29
N LEU A 149 -7.90 7.42 6.58
CA LEU A 149 -8.70 6.18 6.64
C LEU A 149 -9.67 6.17 7.83
N ALA A 150 -9.34 6.89 8.92
CA ALA A 150 -10.26 7.15 10.03
C ALA A 150 -10.99 8.50 9.89
N GLY A 151 -10.57 9.32 8.93
CA GLY A 151 -11.13 10.62 8.58
C GLY A 151 -12.00 10.53 7.33
N ALA A 152 -11.59 11.22 6.27
CA ALA A 152 -12.39 11.44 5.06
C ALA A 152 -12.83 10.15 4.33
N TYR A 153 -12.05 9.07 4.43
CA TYR A 153 -12.32 7.82 3.70
C TYR A 153 -13.03 6.75 4.52
N ARG A 154 -13.25 6.97 5.82
CA ARG A 154 -13.77 5.94 6.74
C ARG A 154 -15.09 5.34 6.26
N ASP A 155 -16.06 6.19 5.96
CA ASP A 155 -17.43 5.74 5.65
C ASP A 155 -17.45 5.02 4.30
N GLN A 156 -16.69 5.52 3.32
CA GLN A 156 -16.50 4.86 2.03
C GLN A 156 -15.84 3.48 2.18
N TYR A 157 -14.75 3.40 2.95
CA TYR A 157 -14.01 2.17 3.19
C TYR A 157 -14.88 1.12 3.88
N MET A 158 -15.59 1.51 4.94
CA MET A 158 -16.45 0.58 5.68
C MET A 158 -17.68 0.15 4.90
N SER A 159 -18.28 1.04 4.09
CA SER A 159 -19.37 0.66 3.18
C SER A 159 -18.89 -0.38 2.16
N ALA A 160 -17.74 -0.16 1.52
CA ALA A 160 -17.19 -1.11 0.58
C ALA A 160 -16.86 -2.46 1.25
N ALA A 161 -16.32 -2.45 2.47
CA ALA A 161 -16.02 -3.68 3.21
C ALA A 161 -17.30 -4.47 3.55
N GLU A 162 -18.38 -3.78 3.92
CA GLU A 162 -19.69 -4.40 4.15
C GLU A 162 -20.26 -5.03 2.88
N ASP A 163 -20.20 -4.32 1.74
CA ASP A 163 -20.66 -4.82 0.44
C ASP A 163 -19.88 -6.07 0.02
N PHE A 164 -18.54 -6.05 0.14
CA PHE A 164 -17.71 -7.21 -0.16
C PHE A 164 -18.04 -8.39 0.76
N TYR A 165 -18.22 -8.15 2.06
CA TYR A 165 -18.53 -9.20 3.03
C TYR A 165 -19.84 -9.93 2.68
N PHE A 166 -20.90 -9.19 2.36
CA PHE A 166 -22.16 -9.81 1.96
C PHE A 166 -22.07 -10.49 0.58
N SER A 167 -21.29 -9.94 -0.35
CA SER A 167 -21.06 -10.59 -1.65
C SER A 167 -20.38 -11.96 -1.49
N MET A 168 -19.47 -12.11 -0.52
CA MET A 168 -18.84 -13.40 -0.19
C MET A 168 -19.84 -14.38 0.44
N GLN A 169 -20.66 -13.93 1.39
CA GLN A 169 -21.65 -14.80 2.05
C GLN A 169 -22.71 -15.34 1.09
N ALA A 170 -23.15 -14.53 0.14
CA ALA A 170 -24.16 -14.92 -0.83
C ALA A 170 -23.61 -15.88 -1.92
N GLY A 171 -22.31 -16.19 -1.93
CA GLY A 171 -21.65 -16.90 -3.03
C GLY A 171 -21.71 -16.14 -4.36
N THR A 172 -22.18 -14.89 -4.32
CA THR A 172 -22.34 -13.99 -5.46
C THR A 172 -21.26 -12.92 -5.45
N THR A 173 -20.04 -13.26 -5.05
CA THR A 173 -18.92 -12.38 -5.37
C THR A 173 -18.94 -12.30 -6.90
N PRO A 174 -19.20 -11.13 -7.50
CA PRO A 174 -18.68 -10.95 -8.84
C PRO A 174 -17.18 -11.13 -8.61
N GLN A 175 -16.62 -12.25 -9.07
CA GLN A 175 -15.25 -12.16 -9.57
C GLN A 175 -15.31 -10.95 -10.47
N ALA A 176 -14.75 -9.82 -10.01
CA ALA A 176 -14.48 -8.68 -10.88
C ALA A 176 -13.91 -9.33 -12.12
N GLY A 177 -14.71 -9.30 -13.20
CA GLY A 177 -14.60 -10.25 -14.29
C GLY A 177 -13.14 -10.36 -14.59
N LYS A 178 -12.55 -11.51 -14.28
CA LYS A 178 -11.14 -11.75 -14.51
C LYS A 178 -10.91 -11.21 -15.93
N MET A 179 -9.93 -10.32 -16.12
CA MET A 179 -9.10 -10.54 -17.31
C MET A 179 -8.41 -11.89 -17.03
N THR A 180 -9.18 -12.96 -17.23
CA THR A 180 -8.74 -14.34 -17.12
C THR A 180 -7.77 -14.46 -18.25
N ASN A 181 -6.50 -14.31 -17.94
CA ASN A 181 -5.43 -15.22 -18.30
C ASN A 181 -4.11 -14.48 -18.12
N PHE A 182 -3.83 -14.03 -16.89
CA PHE A 182 -2.45 -13.77 -16.52
C PHE A 182 -1.95 -14.99 -15.76
N THR A 183 -1.22 -15.83 -16.50
CA THR A 183 -0.39 -16.90 -15.96
C THR A 183 0.68 -16.31 -15.02
N GLU A 184 1.37 -17.16 -14.27
CA GLU A 184 2.50 -16.68 -13.45
C GLU A 184 3.57 -15.99 -14.30
N ALA A 185 3.74 -16.43 -15.56
CA ALA A 185 4.60 -15.77 -16.53
C ALA A 185 4.11 -14.36 -16.88
N ASP A 186 2.81 -14.15 -16.97
CA ASP A 186 2.28 -12.81 -17.26
C ASP A 186 2.36 -11.87 -16.06
N ARG A 187 2.22 -12.38 -14.84
CA ARG A 187 2.44 -11.60 -13.62
C ARG A 187 3.91 -11.21 -13.48
N GLN A 188 4.81 -12.13 -13.78
CA GLN A 188 6.25 -11.86 -13.85
C GLN A 188 6.54 -10.79 -14.93
N LEU A 189 5.95 -10.93 -16.11
CA LEU A 189 6.09 -9.95 -17.19
C LEU A 189 5.55 -8.57 -16.78
N LEU A 190 4.45 -8.50 -16.03
CA LEU A 190 3.93 -7.25 -15.51
C LEU A 190 4.86 -6.60 -14.48
N ARG A 191 5.49 -7.40 -13.60
CA ARG A 191 6.50 -6.90 -12.65
C ARG A 191 7.72 -6.35 -13.39
N GLU A 192 8.24 -7.11 -14.34
CA GLU A 192 9.38 -6.70 -15.19
C GLU A 192 9.05 -5.46 -16.02
N ASN A 193 7.83 -5.38 -16.58
CA ASN A 193 7.37 -4.18 -17.29
C ASN A 193 7.27 -2.97 -16.36
N ASN A 194 6.74 -3.14 -15.14
CA ASN A 194 6.65 -2.05 -14.17
C ASN A 194 8.04 -1.58 -13.69
N GLU A 195 8.97 -2.50 -13.46
CA GLU A 195 10.37 -2.16 -13.17
C GLU A 195 11.03 -1.43 -14.34
N MET A 196 10.83 -1.91 -15.57
CA MET A 196 11.37 -1.27 -16.76
C MET A 196 10.77 0.13 -16.98
N LEU A 197 9.46 0.30 -16.75
CA LEU A 197 8.79 1.60 -16.80
C LEU A 197 9.34 2.56 -15.74
N ARG A 198 9.63 2.08 -14.53
CA ARG A 198 10.29 2.87 -13.47
C ARG A 198 11.70 3.28 -13.90
N VAL A 199 12.49 2.36 -14.47
CA VAL A 199 13.83 2.68 -14.98
C VAL A 199 13.77 3.71 -16.10
N ILE A 200 12.86 3.54 -17.08
CA ILE A 200 12.69 4.49 -18.18
C ILE A 200 12.28 5.86 -17.64
N ARG A 201 11.27 5.92 -16.77
CA ARG A 201 10.85 7.15 -16.10
C ARG A 201 12.04 7.82 -15.41
N ASP A 202 12.80 7.07 -14.62
CA ASP A 202 13.93 7.61 -13.87
C ASP A 202 15.02 8.12 -14.80
N GLN A 203 15.37 7.41 -15.89
CA GLN A 203 16.31 7.90 -16.90
C GLN A 203 15.84 9.21 -17.54
N LEU A 204 14.54 9.32 -17.84
CA LEU A 204 13.98 10.51 -18.46
C LEU A 204 13.85 11.69 -17.49
N THR A 205 13.66 11.43 -16.20
CA THR A 205 13.16 12.45 -15.27
C THR A 205 13.94 12.60 -13.97
N GLY A 206 14.99 11.82 -13.75
CA GLY A 206 15.72 11.73 -12.49
C GLY A 206 15.11 10.69 -11.53
N PRO A 207 15.88 10.24 -10.52
CA PRO A 207 15.43 9.20 -9.60
C PRO A 207 14.33 9.72 -8.66
N GLY A 208 13.34 8.87 -8.36
CA GLY A 208 12.27 9.16 -7.40
C GLY A 208 11.06 9.88 -8.01
N SER A 209 10.24 10.51 -7.17
CA SER A 209 9.02 11.22 -7.58
C SER A 209 9.28 12.72 -7.82
N GLY A 210 8.40 13.37 -8.58
CA GLY A 210 8.47 14.82 -8.82
C GLY A 210 9.44 15.26 -9.91
N PHE A 211 9.94 14.32 -10.73
CA PHE A 211 10.81 14.57 -11.89
C PHE A 211 12.01 15.49 -11.58
N PRO A 212 12.81 15.18 -10.54
CA PRO A 212 13.84 16.08 -10.02
C PRO A 212 15.02 16.30 -10.96
N GLY A 213 15.12 15.53 -12.04
CA GLY A 213 16.24 15.47 -12.95
C GLY A 213 17.46 14.78 -12.35
N TRP A 214 18.43 14.47 -13.21
CA TRP A 214 19.66 13.81 -12.76
C TRP A 214 20.71 14.82 -12.29
N PRO A 215 21.53 14.51 -11.26
CA PRO A 215 22.60 15.38 -10.82
C PRO A 215 23.58 15.77 -11.95
N GLN A 216 23.93 14.84 -12.84
CA GLN A 216 24.85 15.09 -13.95
C GLN A 216 24.31 16.05 -15.02
N THR A 217 23.00 16.26 -15.09
CA THR A 217 22.37 17.29 -15.95
C THR A 217 22.11 18.59 -15.20
N GLY A 218 22.67 18.71 -13.99
CA GLY A 218 22.40 19.81 -13.07
C GLY A 218 20.96 19.79 -12.57
N GLY A 219 20.38 18.60 -12.35
CA GLY A 219 19.02 18.39 -11.87
C GLY A 219 17.94 18.64 -12.92
N ARG A 220 18.25 18.51 -14.22
CA ARG A 220 17.25 18.67 -15.30
C ARG A 220 16.70 17.32 -15.73
N THR A 221 15.42 17.26 -16.10
CA THR A 221 14.89 16.11 -16.84
C THR A 221 15.59 16.04 -18.22
N LEU A 222 15.47 14.92 -18.92
CA LEU A 222 16.04 14.79 -20.26
C LEU A 222 15.49 15.86 -21.21
N VAL A 223 14.18 16.13 -21.15
CA VAL A 223 13.52 17.16 -21.96
C VAL A 223 14.08 18.54 -21.65
N ASP A 224 14.19 18.89 -20.36
CA ASP A 224 14.78 20.17 -19.94
C ASP A 224 16.24 20.31 -20.35
N THR A 225 17.00 19.21 -20.30
CA THR A 225 18.41 19.17 -20.71
C THR A 225 18.55 19.44 -22.21
N VAL A 226 17.75 18.77 -23.04
CA VAL A 226 17.75 18.95 -24.50
C VAL A 226 17.30 20.36 -24.87
N ALA A 227 16.25 20.89 -24.22
CA ALA A 227 15.79 22.26 -24.43
C ALA A 227 16.86 23.29 -24.06
N ALA A 228 17.58 23.09 -22.97
CA ALA A 228 18.68 23.96 -22.56
C ALA A 228 19.85 23.93 -23.55
N LEU A 229 20.21 22.75 -24.07
CA LEU A 229 21.24 22.61 -25.11
C LEU A 229 20.81 23.27 -26.42
N GLY A 230 19.57 23.06 -26.86
CA GLY A 230 19.03 23.69 -28.07
C GLY A 230 19.02 25.21 -27.97
N ALA A 231 18.64 25.75 -26.80
CA ALA A 231 18.71 27.19 -26.53
C ALA A 231 20.15 27.71 -26.60
N ALA A 232 21.12 26.97 -26.04
CA ALA A 232 22.54 27.34 -26.10
C ALA A 232 23.09 27.35 -27.54
N GLN A 233 22.50 26.57 -28.44
CA GLN A 233 22.87 26.52 -29.86
C GLN A 233 22.03 27.47 -30.74
N GLY A 234 21.10 28.24 -30.16
CA GLY A 234 20.25 29.18 -30.89
C GLY A 234 19.16 28.54 -31.74
N ILE A 235 18.73 27.31 -31.41
CA ILE A 235 17.60 26.65 -32.08
C ILE A 235 16.31 27.36 -31.67
N ASP A 236 15.56 27.84 -32.67
CA ASP A 236 14.32 28.58 -32.44
C ASP A 236 13.28 27.76 -31.68
N GLY A 237 12.60 28.39 -30.72
CA GLY A 237 11.64 27.74 -29.82
C GLY A 237 12.22 27.02 -28.59
N CYS A 238 13.52 26.68 -28.56
CA CYS A 238 14.15 26.08 -27.37
C CYS A 238 14.45 27.12 -26.28
N ARG A 239 14.23 26.77 -25.00
CA ARG A 239 14.48 27.65 -23.84
C ARG A 239 15.12 26.88 -22.69
N ASP A 240 16.13 27.46 -22.03
CA ASP A 240 16.67 26.94 -20.76
C ASP A 240 15.85 27.52 -19.60
N THR A 241 14.92 26.71 -19.08
CA THR A 241 13.98 27.08 -18.01
C THR A 241 14.66 27.42 -16.67
N ARG A 242 15.95 27.09 -16.50
CA ARG A 242 16.73 27.41 -15.30
C ARG A 242 17.60 28.66 -15.43
N LYS A 243 17.82 29.18 -16.64
CA LYS A 243 18.52 30.45 -16.86
C LYS A 243 17.59 31.67 -16.79
N THR A 244 16.27 31.46 -16.76
CA THR A 244 15.27 32.52 -16.66
C THR A 244 15.03 33.03 -15.23
N LYS A 245 16.06 33.04 -14.37
CA LYS A 245 16.09 33.78 -13.11
C LYS A 245 17.34 34.62 -13.04
#